data_AF-A0A9W8JEQ2-F1
#
_entry.id   AF-A0A9W8JEQ2-F1
#
_cell.length_a   1.000
_cell.length_b   1.000
_cell.length_c   1.000
_cell.angle_alpha   90.00
_cell.angle_beta   90.00
_cell.angle_gamma   90.00
#
_symmetry.space_group_name_H-M   'P 1'
#
loop_
_entity.id
_entity.type
_entity.pdbx_description
1 polymer ?
#
loop_
_entity_poly.entity_id
_entity_poly.type
_entity_poly.pdbx_seq_one_letter_code
_entity_poly.pdbx_strand_id
1 'polypeptide(L)'
;MDSADTPGARTCTNDELLRSHNGDTSVHCLTRGQIVGETLVILSAFVSFLAVLYVFVAIMAFSIFLGEAIQALGEILNIKWVNDGKVKIGAYCTAQGVLKQLGQVSVPLSVLLLAIYTFRGLWIGRTSESLLLTKLLITGIWGFIILMVVLGNVLNLHKDEQHRYIAPVPYWCWIGNDYLQWRIWGEYFWWWLTLTVSILTYTPLFFWIRGTITPHPKSWWRFQIRQKDSVEANEFPKDLRNEAKIMLAYVPHLIQRWQLTLS
;
A
#
# COMPACT_ATOMS: atom_id res chain seq x y z
N MET A 1 -16.29 -25.68 -53.36
CA MET A 1 -16.08 -24.22 -53.29
C MET A 1 -14.97 -23.98 -52.30
N ASP A 2 -13.76 -23.95 -52.83
CA ASP A 2 -12.50 -23.81 -52.13
C ASP A 2 -12.44 -22.47 -51.40
N SER A 3 -12.22 -22.53 -50.09
CA SER A 3 -11.77 -21.37 -49.31
C SER A 3 -10.25 -21.40 -49.35
N ALA A 4 -9.67 -20.51 -50.17
CA ALA A 4 -8.24 -20.37 -50.37
C ALA A 4 -7.51 -20.12 -49.04
N ASP A 5 -6.72 -21.12 -48.61
CA ASP A 5 -5.80 -21.06 -47.48
C ASP A 5 -4.60 -20.18 -47.90
N THR A 6 -4.50 -18.98 -47.33
CA THR A 6 -3.38 -18.07 -47.57
C THR A 6 -2.12 -18.63 -46.88
N PRO A 7 -0.95 -18.72 -47.57
CA PRO A 7 0.23 -19.46 -47.11
C PRO A 7 1.06 -18.72 -46.03
N GLY A 8 0.40 -18.05 -45.08
CA GLY A 8 1.05 -17.07 -44.21
C GLY A 8 0.52 -16.96 -42.79
N ALA A 9 -0.06 -18.02 -42.19
CA ALA A 9 -0.01 -18.23 -40.73
C ALA A 9 -0.52 -19.63 -40.37
N ARG A 10 0.36 -20.64 -40.38
CA ARG A 10 0.15 -21.90 -39.64
C ARG A 10 1.08 -21.87 -38.44
N THR A 11 0.52 -21.96 -37.23
CA THR A 11 1.27 -22.03 -35.98
C THR A 11 1.90 -23.41 -35.74
N CYS A 12 1.39 -24.46 -36.41
CA CYS A 12 1.94 -25.81 -36.39
C CYS A 12 2.70 -26.12 -37.69
N THR A 13 3.76 -26.91 -37.57
CA THR A 13 4.42 -27.55 -38.72
C THR A 13 3.52 -28.65 -39.32
N ASN A 14 3.79 -29.02 -40.57
CA ASN A 14 2.96 -30.04 -41.26
C ASN A 14 3.03 -31.42 -40.56
N ASP A 15 4.17 -31.77 -39.97
CA ASP A 15 4.34 -33.03 -39.22
C ASP A 15 3.54 -33.04 -37.91
N GLU A 16 3.50 -31.90 -37.20
CA GLU A 16 2.71 -31.71 -35.99
C GLU A 16 1.20 -31.76 -36.25
N LEU A 17 0.77 -31.23 -37.39
CA LEU A 17 -0.62 -31.30 -37.81
C LEU A 17 -1.08 -32.73 -38.08
N LEU A 18 -0.24 -33.52 -38.75
CA LEU A 18 -0.51 -34.94 -39.01
C LEU A 18 -0.58 -35.76 -37.71
N ARG A 19 0.31 -35.50 -36.75
CA ARG A 19 0.27 -36.14 -35.42
C ARG A 19 -1.00 -35.76 -34.66
N SER A 20 -1.34 -34.47 -34.63
CA SER A 20 -2.56 -33.97 -33.99
C SER A 20 -3.83 -34.58 -34.61
N HIS A 21 -3.86 -34.81 -35.93
CA HIS A 21 -5.00 -35.42 -36.63
C HIS A 21 -5.11 -36.93 -36.38
N ASN A 22 -3.98 -37.61 -36.19
CA ASN A 22 -3.93 -39.04 -35.85
C ASN A 22 -4.33 -39.33 -34.40
N GLY A 23 -4.78 -38.33 -33.64
CA GLY A 23 -5.18 -38.48 -32.24
C GLY A 23 -4.02 -38.66 -31.27
N ASP A 24 -2.81 -38.31 -31.69
CA ASP A 24 -1.64 -38.28 -30.82
C ASP A 24 -1.85 -37.21 -29.74
N THR A 25 -1.80 -37.60 -28.46
CA THR A 25 -2.01 -36.70 -27.33
C THR A 25 -0.83 -35.77 -27.07
N SER A 26 0.31 -35.99 -27.75
CA SER A 26 1.52 -35.18 -27.58
C SER A 26 1.42 -33.78 -28.19
N VAL A 27 0.58 -33.58 -29.22
CA VAL A 27 0.47 -32.30 -29.93
C VAL A 27 -0.97 -32.01 -30.32
N HIS A 28 -1.49 -30.84 -29.90
CA HIS A 28 -2.80 -30.35 -30.31
C HIS A 28 -2.67 -28.98 -30.99
N CYS A 29 -3.02 -28.91 -32.27
CA CYS A 29 -2.91 -27.68 -33.05
C CYS A 29 -4.16 -26.80 -32.90
N LEU A 30 -3.99 -25.58 -32.40
CA LEU A 30 -5.08 -24.61 -32.23
C LEU A 30 -5.46 -23.96 -33.56
N THR A 31 -6.76 -23.88 -33.83
CA THR A 31 -7.30 -23.08 -34.94
C THR A 31 -7.15 -21.58 -34.67
N ARG A 32 -7.19 -20.74 -35.71
CA ARG A 32 -7.12 -19.27 -35.55
C ARG A 32 -8.17 -18.73 -34.57
N GLY A 33 -9.39 -19.26 -34.58
CA GLY A 33 -10.44 -18.87 -33.64
C GLY A 33 -10.12 -19.23 -32.19
N GLN A 34 -9.51 -20.39 -31.95
CA GLN A 34 -9.06 -20.80 -30.62
C GLN A 34 -7.90 -19.94 -30.11
N ILE A 35 -6.94 -19.58 -30.97
CA ILE A 35 -5.83 -18.69 -30.59
C ILE A 35 -6.35 -17.31 -30.18
N VAL A 36 -7.28 -16.73 -30.94
CA VAL A 36 -7.91 -15.45 -30.58
C VAL A 36 -8.68 -15.57 -29.26
N GLY A 37 -9.40 -16.68 -29.05
CA GLY A 37 -10.12 -16.95 -27.80
C GLY A 37 -9.18 -17.04 -26.59
N GLU A 38 -8.12 -17.84 -26.67
CA GLU A 38 -7.11 -17.98 -25.61
C GLU A 38 -6.40 -16.65 -25.32
N THR A 39 -6.07 -15.88 -26.37
CA THR A 39 -5.45 -14.55 -26.20
C THR A 39 -6.38 -13.59 -25.44
N LEU A 40 -7.69 -13.63 -25.71
CA LEU A 40 -8.67 -12.83 -24.99
C LEU A 40 -8.80 -13.24 -23.52
N VAL A 41 -8.79 -14.56 -23.24
CA VAL A 41 -8.81 -15.09 -21.87
C VAL A 41 -7.57 -14.62 -21.11
N ILE A 42 -6.38 -14.74 -21.71
CA ILE A 42 -5.13 -14.26 -21.12
C ILE A 42 -5.21 -12.75 -20.85
N LEU A 43 -5.61 -11.94 -21.84
CA LEU A 43 -5.74 -10.49 -21.67
C LEU A 43 -6.73 -10.13 -20.56
N SER A 44 -7.89 -10.79 -20.51
CA SER A 44 -8.90 -10.54 -19.47
C SER A 44 -8.40 -10.94 -18.07
N ALA A 45 -7.61 -12.01 -17.96
CA ALA A 45 -6.97 -12.40 -16.71
C ALA A 45 -5.93 -11.36 -16.26
N PHE A 46 -5.11 -10.85 -17.18
CA PHE A 46 -4.16 -9.77 -16.89
C PHE A 46 -4.85 -8.47 -16.47
N VAL A 47 -5.89 -8.05 -17.19
CA VAL A 47 -6.68 -6.85 -16.84
C VAL A 47 -7.35 -7.03 -15.47
N SER A 48 -7.91 -8.21 -15.19
CA SER A 48 -8.53 -8.52 -13.90
C SER A 48 -7.50 -8.49 -12.76
N PHE A 49 -6.31 -9.03 -12.98
CA PHE A 49 -5.22 -8.99 -12.02
C PHE A 49 -4.77 -7.55 -11.70
N LEU A 50 -4.58 -6.72 -12.74
CA LEU A 50 -4.22 -5.32 -12.57
C LEU A 50 -5.33 -4.53 -11.86
N ALA A 51 -6.60 -4.80 -12.18
CA ALA A 51 -7.74 -4.16 -11.54
C ALA A 51 -7.84 -4.54 -10.05
N VAL A 52 -7.65 -5.82 -9.69
CA VAL A 52 -7.64 -6.27 -8.29
C VAL A 52 -6.50 -5.63 -7.52
N LEU A 53 -5.31 -5.55 -8.13
CA LEU A 53 -4.15 -4.88 -7.53
C LEU A 53 -4.40 -3.38 -7.31
N TYR A 54 -5.00 -2.70 -8.30
CA TYR A 54 -5.36 -1.30 -8.20
C TYR A 54 -6.38 -1.07 -7.07
N VAL A 55 -7.45 -1.87 -7.01
CA VAL A 55 -8.46 -1.77 -5.95
C VAL A 55 -7.85 -2.04 -4.58
N PHE A 56 -6.96 -3.02 -4.47
CA PHE A 56 -6.24 -3.33 -3.24
C PHE A 56 -5.46 -2.10 -2.73
N VAL A 57 -4.66 -1.48 -3.61
CA VAL A 57 -3.87 -0.29 -3.26
C VAL A 57 -4.79 0.91 -2.97
N ALA A 58 -5.87 1.06 -3.74
CA ALA A 58 -6.83 2.15 -3.57
C ALA A 58 -7.53 2.11 -2.20
N ILE A 59 -7.83 0.92 -1.65
CA ILE A 59 -8.42 0.79 -0.31
C ILE A 59 -7.45 1.31 0.76
N MET A 60 -6.18 0.90 0.69
CA MET A 60 -5.14 1.35 1.62
C MET A 60 -4.88 2.86 1.49
N ALA A 61 -4.77 3.34 0.25
CA ALA A 61 -4.56 4.75 -0.05
C ALA A 61 -5.74 5.59 0.46
N PHE A 62 -6.97 5.15 0.23
CA PHE A 62 -8.16 5.82 0.74
C PHE A 62 -8.15 5.91 2.27
N SER A 63 -7.77 4.84 2.98
CA SER A 63 -7.61 4.87 4.44
C SER A 63 -6.61 5.92 4.89
N ILE A 64 -5.45 6.02 4.21
CA ILE A 64 -4.42 7.02 4.49
C ILE A 64 -4.97 8.44 4.23
N PHE A 65 -5.56 8.68 3.05
CA PHE A 65 -6.11 9.99 2.70
C PHE A 65 -7.24 10.43 3.64
N LEU A 66 -8.09 9.49 4.07
CA LEU A 66 -9.12 9.76 5.06
C LEU A 66 -8.50 10.14 6.41
N GLY A 67 -7.45 9.44 6.83
CA GLY A 67 -6.67 9.77 8.02
C GLY A 67 -6.07 11.17 7.97
N GLU A 68 -5.40 11.51 6.87
CA GLU A 68 -4.84 12.85 6.61
C GLU A 68 -5.93 13.94 6.59
N ALA A 69 -7.09 13.66 5.99
CA ALA A 69 -8.21 14.61 5.98
C ALA A 69 -8.74 14.87 7.40
N ILE A 70 -8.91 13.82 8.20
CA ILE A 70 -9.35 13.93 9.61
C ILE A 70 -8.29 14.66 10.45
N GLN A 71 -7.01 14.35 10.26
CA GLN A 71 -5.90 15.02 10.93
C GLN A 71 -5.87 16.51 10.56
N ALA A 72 -5.99 16.84 9.28
CA ALA A 72 -6.04 18.21 8.79
C ALA A 72 -7.22 18.98 9.42
N LEU A 73 -8.40 18.36 9.54
CA LEU A 73 -9.53 18.97 10.26
C LEU A 73 -9.18 19.27 11.72
N GLY A 74 -8.53 18.33 12.43
CA GLY A 74 -8.06 18.54 13.79
C GLY A 74 -7.05 19.70 13.92
N GLU A 75 -6.18 19.88 12.93
CA GLU A 75 -5.23 21.00 12.87
C GLU A 75 -5.89 22.34 12.51
N ILE A 76 -6.87 22.35 11.61
CA ILE A 76 -7.63 23.56 11.25
C ILE A 76 -8.33 24.15 12.49
N LEU A 77 -8.77 23.32 13.44
CA LEU A 77 -9.35 23.78 14.70
C LEU A 77 -8.37 24.60 15.56
N ASN A 78 -7.05 24.57 15.29
CA ASN A 78 -6.09 25.47 15.95
C ASN A 78 -6.35 26.95 15.63
N ILE A 79 -7.02 27.27 14.52
CA ILE A 79 -7.33 28.67 14.14
C ILE A 79 -8.09 29.37 15.28
N LYS A 80 -9.00 28.66 15.96
CA LYS A 80 -9.69 29.21 17.12
C LYS A 80 -8.74 29.58 18.25
N TRP A 81 -7.74 28.74 18.53
CA TRP A 81 -6.77 28.98 19.60
C TRP A 81 -5.82 30.13 19.28
N VAL A 82 -5.46 30.29 18.01
CA VAL A 82 -4.71 31.45 17.52
C VAL A 82 -5.51 32.73 17.75
N ASN A 83 -6.81 32.73 17.40
CA ASN A 83 -7.69 33.88 17.61
C ASN A 83 -7.91 34.20 19.10
N ASP A 84 -8.10 33.19 19.94
CA ASP A 84 -8.40 33.37 21.36
C ASP A 84 -7.15 33.68 22.21
N GLY A 85 -5.95 33.40 21.69
CA GLY A 85 -4.67 33.53 22.41
C GLY A 85 -4.51 32.57 23.59
N LYS A 86 -5.42 31.60 23.74
CA LYS A 86 -5.41 30.58 24.80
C LYS A 86 -6.21 29.35 24.38
N VAL A 87 -5.77 28.18 24.84
CA VAL A 87 -6.49 26.91 24.67
C VAL A 87 -7.35 26.68 25.91
N LYS A 88 -8.64 26.41 25.72
CA LYS A 88 -9.59 26.18 26.83
C LYS A 88 -10.16 24.78 26.76
N ILE A 89 -10.41 24.20 27.93
CA ILE A 89 -11.10 22.92 28.08
C ILE A 89 -12.57 23.10 27.68
N GLY A 90 -13.15 22.08 27.03
CA GLY A 90 -14.55 22.07 26.64
C GLY A 90 -14.80 21.21 25.40
N ALA A 91 -16.05 21.20 24.90
CA ALA A 91 -16.45 20.37 23.78
C ALA A 91 -15.61 20.59 22.50
N TYR A 92 -15.21 21.85 22.24
CA TYR A 92 -14.34 22.18 21.10
C TYR A 92 -12.95 21.52 21.22
N CYS A 93 -12.38 21.56 22.44
CA CYS A 93 -11.11 20.94 22.78
C CYS A 93 -11.18 19.42 22.68
N THR A 94 -12.24 18.81 23.20
CA THR A 94 -12.49 17.38 23.08
C THR A 94 -12.64 16.95 21.63
N ALA A 95 -13.44 17.65 20.83
CA ALA A 95 -13.62 17.37 19.41
C ALA A 95 -12.29 17.45 18.66
N GLN A 96 -11.48 18.47 18.93
CA GLN A 96 -10.15 18.59 18.36
C GLN A 96 -9.25 17.41 18.72
N GLY A 97 -9.15 17.07 20.00
CA GLY A 97 -8.29 15.97 20.45
C GLY A 97 -8.70 14.63 19.87
N VAL A 98 -10.01 14.38 19.75
CA VAL A 98 -10.57 13.19 19.11
C VAL A 98 -10.20 13.13 17.62
N LEU A 99 -10.40 14.22 16.87
CA LEU A 99 -10.04 14.27 15.45
C LEU A 99 -8.53 14.06 15.25
N LYS A 100 -7.70 14.71 16.07
CA LYS A 100 -6.24 14.52 16.02
C LYS A 100 -5.85 13.08 16.26
N GLN A 101 -6.35 12.46 17.35
CA GLN A 101 -6.03 11.08 17.67
C GLN A 101 -6.53 10.10 16.59
N LEU A 102 -7.72 10.29 16.03
CA LEU A 102 -8.23 9.45 14.94
C LEU A 102 -7.34 9.55 13.69
N GLY A 103 -7.03 10.77 13.25
CA GLY A 103 -6.22 11.02 12.06
C GLY A 103 -4.79 10.53 12.22
N GLN A 104 -4.10 10.99 13.26
CA GLN A 104 -2.65 10.77 13.47
C GLN A 104 -2.28 9.30 13.66
N VAL A 105 -3.22 8.47 14.12
CA VAL A 105 -2.97 7.04 14.37
C VAL A 105 -3.41 6.18 13.18
N SER A 106 -4.42 6.60 12.43
CA SER A 106 -4.89 5.87 11.25
C SER A 106 -3.86 5.84 10.11
N VAL A 107 -3.15 6.95 9.91
CA VAL A 107 -2.11 7.09 8.89
C VAL A 107 -0.96 6.08 9.10
N PRO A 108 -0.21 6.08 10.22
CA PRO A 108 0.94 5.20 10.43
C PRO A 108 0.54 3.72 10.42
N LEU A 109 -0.62 3.34 10.96
CA LEU A 109 -1.10 1.95 10.93
C LEU A 109 -1.44 1.51 9.50
N SER A 110 -2.09 2.37 8.71
CA SER A 110 -2.37 2.09 7.29
C SER A 110 -1.07 2.00 6.48
N VAL A 111 -0.10 2.88 6.75
CA VAL A 111 1.23 2.86 6.10
C VAL A 111 2.02 1.61 6.48
N LEU A 112 1.98 1.18 7.74
CA LEU A 112 2.62 -0.06 8.18
C LEU A 112 2.07 -1.26 7.42
N LEU A 113 0.74 -1.33 7.29
CA LEU A 113 0.09 -2.38 6.54
C LEU A 113 0.49 -2.35 5.07
N LEU A 114 0.49 -1.16 4.45
CA LEU A 114 0.94 -0.98 3.07
C LEU A 114 2.40 -1.44 2.89
N ALA A 115 3.31 -1.03 3.78
CA ALA A 115 4.72 -1.40 3.71
C ALA A 115 4.93 -2.92 3.75
N ILE A 116 4.20 -3.64 4.63
CA ILE A 116 4.26 -5.10 4.72
C ILE A 116 3.77 -5.76 3.42
N TYR A 117 2.63 -5.31 2.89
CA TYR A 117 2.07 -5.88 1.67
C TYR A 117 2.95 -5.60 0.44
N THR A 118 3.44 -4.37 0.29
CA THR A 118 4.35 -4.00 -0.79
C THR A 118 5.65 -4.78 -0.70
N PHE A 119 6.25 -4.90 0.49
CA PHE A 119 7.46 -5.69 0.67
C PHE A 119 7.24 -7.15 0.33
N ARG A 120 6.16 -7.78 0.80
CA ARG A 120 5.84 -9.18 0.48
C ARG A 120 5.62 -9.38 -1.03
N GLY A 121 4.89 -8.47 -1.68
CA GLY A 121 4.62 -8.52 -3.11
C GLY A 121 5.88 -8.41 -3.95
N LEU A 122 6.73 -7.42 -3.67
CA LEU A 122 7.94 -7.15 -4.46
C LEU A 122 9.11 -8.09 -4.12
N TRP A 123 9.30 -8.44 -2.85
CA TRP A 123 10.46 -9.21 -2.41
C TRP A 123 10.30 -10.71 -2.62
N ILE A 124 9.09 -11.25 -2.39
CA ILE A 124 8.79 -12.68 -2.49
C ILE A 124 8.13 -13.01 -3.84
N GLY A 125 7.68 -12.02 -4.60
CA GLY A 125 6.92 -12.23 -5.83
C GLY A 125 5.52 -12.83 -5.58
N ARG A 126 5.04 -12.76 -4.33
CA ARG A 126 3.71 -13.24 -3.94
C ARG A 126 2.87 -12.06 -3.47
N THR A 127 2.07 -11.54 -4.37
CA THR A 127 0.99 -10.61 -4.04
C THR A 127 -0.07 -11.34 -3.21
N SER A 128 -0.48 -10.75 -2.10
CA SER A 128 -1.62 -11.28 -1.35
C SER A 128 -2.89 -10.76 -2.01
N GLU A 129 -3.59 -11.64 -2.72
CA GLU A 129 -4.76 -11.25 -3.54
C GLU A 129 -6.08 -11.21 -2.75
N SER A 130 -6.05 -11.51 -1.44
CA SER A 130 -7.27 -11.55 -0.65
C SER A 130 -7.75 -10.14 -0.29
N LEU A 131 -8.58 -9.57 -1.16
CA LEU A 131 -9.31 -8.32 -0.90
C LEU A 131 -10.13 -8.40 0.39
N LEU A 132 -10.67 -9.58 0.73
CA LEU A 132 -11.44 -9.76 1.97
C LEU A 132 -10.55 -9.55 3.21
N LEU A 133 -9.38 -10.20 3.26
CA LEU A 133 -8.44 -10.03 4.37
C LEU A 133 -8.02 -8.57 4.51
N THR A 134 -7.74 -7.93 3.39
CA THR A 134 -7.35 -6.51 3.30
C THR A 134 -8.40 -5.58 3.90
N LYS A 135 -9.66 -5.78 3.51
CA LYS A 135 -10.79 -5.02 4.05
C LYS A 135 -10.94 -5.26 5.55
N LEU A 136 -10.88 -6.53 5.99
CA LEU A 136 -10.97 -6.86 7.41
C LEU A 136 -9.86 -6.20 8.24
N LEU A 137 -8.63 -6.17 7.74
CA LEU A 137 -7.50 -5.53 8.43
C LEU A 137 -7.68 -4.00 8.52
N ILE A 138 -8.09 -3.34 7.43
CA ILE A 138 -8.38 -1.90 7.46
C ILE A 138 -9.55 -1.57 8.39
N THR A 139 -10.66 -2.32 8.30
CA THR A 139 -11.78 -2.16 9.23
C THR A 139 -11.35 -2.42 10.67
N GLY A 140 -10.49 -3.40 10.90
CA GLY A 140 -9.90 -3.68 12.21
C GLY A 140 -9.03 -2.54 12.74
N ILE A 141 -8.23 -1.91 11.88
CA ILE A 141 -7.43 -0.72 12.23
C ILE A 141 -8.34 0.43 12.67
N TRP A 142 -9.34 0.79 11.86
CA TRP A 142 -10.28 1.86 12.22
C TRP A 142 -11.07 1.52 13.49
N GLY A 143 -11.53 0.26 13.61
CA GLY A 143 -12.20 -0.22 14.81
C GLY A 143 -11.33 -0.12 16.06
N PHE A 144 -10.06 -0.51 15.97
CA PHE A 144 -9.08 -0.40 17.05
C PHE A 144 -8.86 1.05 17.47
N ILE A 145 -8.69 1.98 16.53
CA ILE A 145 -8.46 3.40 16.83
C ILE A 145 -9.71 4.02 17.47
N ILE A 146 -10.89 3.78 16.90
CA ILE A 146 -12.17 4.26 17.45
C ILE A 146 -12.35 3.71 18.87
N LEU A 147 -12.08 2.41 19.08
CA LEU A 147 -12.15 1.79 20.39
C LEU A 147 -11.20 2.46 21.38
N MET A 148 -9.94 2.71 21.01
CA MET A 148 -8.96 3.38 21.87
C MET A 148 -9.39 4.80 22.24
N VAL A 149 -9.92 5.56 21.29
CA VAL A 149 -10.45 6.92 21.52
C VAL A 149 -11.64 6.88 22.47
N VAL A 150 -12.60 5.98 22.23
CA VAL A 150 -13.80 5.84 23.06
C VAL A 150 -13.42 5.38 24.47
N LEU A 151 -12.60 4.34 24.61
CA LEU A 151 -12.16 3.84 25.92
C LEU A 151 -11.38 4.91 26.69
N GLY A 152 -10.47 5.63 26.02
CA GLY A 152 -9.73 6.72 26.64
C GLY A 152 -10.66 7.79 27.21
N ASN A 153 -11.66 8.23 26.44
CA ASN A 153 -12.61 9.25 26.88
C ASN A 153 -13.62 8.76 27.92
N VAL A 154 -14.10 7.52 27.81
CA VAL A 154 -15.13 6.95 28.70
C VAL A 154 -14.55 6.53 30.04
N LEU A 155 -13.40 5.83 30.05
CA LEU A 155 -12.79 5.33 31.28
C LEU A 155 -12.17 6.45 32.12
N ASN A 156 -11.74 7.53 31.48
CA ASN A 156 -11.11 8.67 32.15
C ASN A 156 -12.02 9.89 32.19
N LEU A 157 -13.33 9.67 32.23
CA LEU A 157 -14.32 10.73 32.37
C LEU A 157 -14.26 11.34 33.78
N HIS A 158 -13.40 12.35 33.96
CA HIS A 158 -13.26 13.06 35.23
C HIS A 158 -14.22 14.24 35.32
N LYS A 159 -14.81 14.43 36.52
CA LYS A 159 -15.61 15.61 36.86
C LYS A 159 -14.75 16.86 37.03
N ASP A 160 -13.50 16.67 37.45
CA ASP A 160 -12.51 17.72 37.54
C ASP A 160 -12.02 18.10 36.14
N GLU A 161 -12.14 19.39 35.79
CA GLU A 161 -11.75 19.89 34.48
C GLU A 161 -10.24 19.76 34.26
N GLN A 162 -9.44 19.81 35.33
CA GLN A 162 -7.99 19.82 35.25
C GLN A 162 -7.39 18.46 34.87
N HIS A 163 -8.11 17.36 35.13
CA HIS A 163 -7.65 15.98 34.90
C HIS A 163 -8.47 15.27 33.81
N ARG A 164 -8.99 16.01 32.81
CA ARG A 164 -9.70 15.37 31.69
C ARG A 164 -8.75 14.63 30.77
N TYR A 165 -9.22 13.51 30.21
CA TYR A 165 -8.48 12.71 29.22
C TYR A 165 -7.98 13.53 28.04
N ILE A 166 -8.86 14.34 27.45
CA ILE A 166 -8.47 15.35 26.47
C ILE A 166 -8.26 16.67 27.20
N ALA A 167 -7.03 17.16 27.15
CA ALA A 167 -6.59 18.37 27.80
C ALA A 167 -5.70 19.20 26.88
N PRO A 168 -5.51 20.50 27.18
CA PRO A 168 -4.54 21.34 26.50
C PRO A 168 -3.13 20.80 26.68
N VAL A 169 -2.46 20.49 25.57
CA VAL A 169 -1.03 20.26 25.48
C VAL A 169 -0.43 21.39 24.65
N PRO A 170 0.33 22.27 25.29
CA PRO A 170 0.13 23.72 25.47
C PRO A 170 -0.45 24.56 24.30
N TYR A 171 -0.35 24.09 23.07
CA TYR A 171 -0.75 24.78 21.85
C TYR A 171 -2.05 24.23 21.23
N TRP A 172 -2.48 23.02 21.58
CA TRP A 172 -3.71 22.40 21.08
C TRP A 172 -4.29 21.42 22.11
N CYS A 173 -5.44 20.83 21.80
CA CYS A 173 -6.03 19.78 22.63
C CYS A 173 -5.69 18.39 22.12
N TRP A 174 -5.27 17.52 23.03
CA TRP A 174 -4.94 16.13 22.77
C TRP A 174 -4.97 15.33 24.08
N ILE A 175 -4.50 14.09 24.08
CA ILE A 175 -4.40 13.25 25.27
C ILE A 175 -3.53 13.96 26.32
N GLY A 176 -4.08 14.16 27.52
CA GLY A 176 -3.45 14.91 28.60
C GLY A 176 -2.12 14.32 29.07
N ASN A 177 -1.30 15.15 29.71
CA ASN A 177 0.05 14.76 30.15
C ASN A 177 0.04 13.66 31.22
N ASP A 178 -1.01 13.58 32.03
CA ASP A 178 -1.16 12.59 33.10
C ASP A 178 -1.40 11.17 32.54
N TYR A 179 -1.78 11.06 31.27
CA TYR A 179 -2.16 9.82 30.61
C TYR A 179 -1.05 9.30 29.69
N LEU A 180 0.19 9.24 30.19
CA LEU A 180 1.36 8.80 29.40
C LEU A 180 1.15 7.41 28.75
N GLN A 181 0.58 6.45 29.48
CA GLN A 181 0.32 5.11 28.93
C GLN A 181 -0.63 5.17 27.72
N TRP A 182 -1.66 6.01 27.78
CA TRP A 182 -2.58 6.22 26.67
C TRP A 182 -1.93 6.95 25.51
N ARG A 183 -0.98 7.86 25.74
CA ARG A 183 -0.20 8.51 24.66
C ARG A 183 0.71 7.53 23.93
N ILE A 184 1.38 6.65 24.69
CA ILE A 184 2.27 5.64 24.13
C ILE A 184 1.49 4.65 23.26
N TRP A 185 0.50 3.99 23.84
CA TRP A 185 -0.28 2.96 23.13
C TRP A 185 -1.31 3.53 22.17
N GLY A 186 -1.77 4.75 22.42
CA GLY A 186 -2.70 5.45 21.56
C GLY A 186 -2.04 6.00 20.30
N GLU A 187 -0.77 6.41 20.34
CA GLU A 187 -0.13 7.09 19.22
C GLU A 187 1.36 6.75 19.03
N TYR A 188 2.20 7.07 20.02
CA TYR A 188 3.66 7.09 19.80
C TYR A 188 4.24 5.73 19.41
N PHE A 189 3.77 4.64 20.04
CA PHE A 189 4.24 3.30 19.73
C PHE A 189 4.07 2.96 18.24
N TRP A 190 2.92 3.31 17.67
CA TRP A 190 2.60 3.01 16.28
C TRP A 190 3.44 3.84 15.31
N TRP A 191 3.70 5.11 15.61
CA TRP A 191 4.60 5.93 14.81
C TRP A 191 6.00 5.34 14.71
N TRP A 192 6.60 5.00 15.86
CA TRP A 192 7.93 4.42 15.91
C TRP A 192 8.00 3.03 15.25
N LEU A 193 6.97 2.21 15.45
CA LEU A 193 6.87 0.91 14.81
C LEU A 193 6.80 1.05 13.29
N THR A 194 5.92 1.90 12.78
CA THR A 194 5.78 2.15 11.33
C THR A 194 7.08 2.66 10.74
N LEU A 195 7.70 3.67 11.37
CA LEU A 195 8.97 4.23 10.91
C LEU A 195 10.06 3.15 10.84
N THR A 196 10.19 2.33 11.87
CA THR A 196 11.19 1.25 11.93
C THR A 196 10.94 0.21 10.83
N VAL A 197 9.71 -0.26 10.68
CA VAL A 197 9.36 -1.25 9.64
C VAL A 197 9.54 -0.68 8.24
N SER A 198 9.18 0.58 8.01
CA SER A 198 9.41 1.25 6.72
C SER A 198 10.90 1.31 6.38
N ILE A 199 11.77 1.66 7.33
CA ILE A 199 13.22 1.66 7.11
C ILE A 199 13.70 0.25 6.76
N LEU A 200 13.29 -0.77 7.53
CA LEU A 200 13.71 -2.15 7.32
C LEU A 200 13.19 -2.76 6.01
N THR A 201 12.04 -2.33 5.50
CA THR A 201 11.44 -2.86 4.27
C THR A 201 11.87 -2.10 3.02
N TYR A 202 11.95 -0.77 3.07
CA TYR A 202 12.31 0.04 1.92
C TYR A 202 13.82 0.10 1.65
N THR A 203 14.67 -0.06 2.68
CA THR A 203 16.13 -0.08 2.48
C THR A 203 16.58 -1.25 1.58
N PRO A 204 16.20 -2.52 1.84
CA PRO A 204 16.52 -3.63 0.94
C PRO A 204 15.89 -3.45 -0.45
N LEU A 205 14.66 -2.93 -0.51
CA LEU A 205 13.95 -2.71 -1.77
C LEU A 205 14.69 -1.71 -2.67
N PHE A 206 15.23 -0.65 -2.08
CA PHE A 206 16.04 0.34 -2.79
C PHE A 206 17.29 -0.29 -3.44
N PHE A 207 18.01 -1.12 -2.69
CA PHE A 207 19.18 -1.84 -3.22
C PHE A 207 18.81 -2.89 -4.27
N TRP A 208 17.65 -3.53 -4.12
CA TRP A 208 17.10 -4.45 -5.12
C TRP A 208 16.80 -3.74 -6.44
N ILE A 209 16.12 -2.59 -6.39
CA ILE A 209 15.79 -1.78 -7.59
C ILE A 209 17.05 -1.31 -8.31
N ARG A 210 18.10 -0.93 -7.56
CA ARG A 210 19.43 -0.59 -8.11
C ARG A 210 20.15 -1.76 -8.78
N GLY A 211 19.70 -3.00 -8.55
CA GLY A 211 20.29 -4.21 -9.12
C GLY A 211 21.56 -4.66 -8.41
N THR A 212 21.88 -4.05 -7.26
CA THR A 212 23.00 -4.45 -6.40
C THR A 212 22.69 -5.74 -5.65
N ILE A 213 21.41 -5.99 -5.36
CA ILE A 213 20.95 -7.13 -4.58
C ILE A 213 19.88 -7.89 -5.37
N THR A 214 19.98 -9.22 -5.44
CA THR A 214 18.92 -10.10 -5.96
C THR A 214 18.37 -10.99 -4.83
N PRO A 215 17.04 -10.98 -4.57
CA PRO A 215 16.42 -11.82 -3.56
C PRO A 215 16.54 -13.29 -3.96
N HIS A 216 16.81 -14.15 -2.99
CA HIS A 216 16.89 -15.58 -3.25
C HIS A 216 15.47 -16.17 -3.38
N PRO A 217 15.16 -16.99 -4.41
CA PRO A 217 13.80 -17.43 -4.74
C PRO A 217 13.09 -18.28 -3.68
N LYS A 218 13.82 -18.79 -2.68
CA LYS A 218 13.28 -19.65 -1.60
C LYS A 218 13.43 -19.09 -0.18
N SER A 219 14.16 -17.99 0.03
CA SER A 219 14.47 -17.50 1.37
C SER A 219 14.48 -15.98 1.39
N TRP A 220 13.56 -15.39 2.16
CA TRP A 220 13.38 -13.93 2.21
C TRP A 220 14.53 -13.20 2.93
N TRP A 221 15.30 -13.90 3.77
CA TRP A 221 16.45 -13.35 4.49
C TRP A 221 17.79 -13.53 3.76
N ARG A 222 17.83 -14.37 2.71
CA ARG A 222 19.05 -14.59 1.92
C ARG A 222 19.02 -13.71 0.68
N PHE A 223 20.05 -12.90 0.53
CA PHE A 223 20.22 -12.04 -0.61
C PHE A 223 21.63 -12.18 -1.17
N GLN A 224 21.74 -12.18 -2.49
CA GLN A 224 23.03 -12.19 -3.16
C GLN A 224 23.38 -10.75 -3.53
N ILE A 225 24.52 -10.28 -3.02
CA ILE A 225 25.10 -9.01 -3.43
C ILE A 225 25.84 -9.28 -4.74
N ARG A 226 25.30 -8.78 -5.85
CA ARG A 226 25.96 -8.89 -7.15
C ARG A 226 27.04 -7.82 -7.21
N GLN A 227 28.29 -8.21 -6.96
CA GLN A 227 29.44 -7.42 -7.40
C GLN A 227 29.38 -7.36 -8.93
N LYS A 228 29.64 -6.18 -9.49
CA LYS A 228 29.53 -5.87 -10.91
C LYS A 228 30.66 -6.57 -11.69
N ASP A 229 30.62 -7.88 -11.77
CA ASP A 229 31.42 -8.63 -12.72
C ASP A 229 30.54 -8.99 -13.91
N SER A 230 31.05 -8.57 -15.06
CA SER A 230 30.42 -8.62 -16.37
C SER A 230 29.98 -10.03 -16.75
N VAL A 231 28.89 -10.08 -17.51
CA VAL A 231 28.41 -11.21 -18.33
C VAL A 231 27.37 -12.12 -17.65
N GLU A 232 26.37 -12.46 -18.47
CA GLU A 232 25.19 -13.31 -18.28
C GLU A 232 23.98 -12.74 -17.52
N ALA A 233 23.00 -12.37 -18.35
CA ALA A 233 21.65 -11.99 -18.01
C ALA A 233 20.80 -13.25 -17.83
N ASN A 234 20.55 -13.66 -16.58
CA ASN A 234 19.30 -14.32 -16.25
C ASN A 234 18.24 -13.22 -16.09
N GLU A 235 17.40 -13.12 -17.12
CA GLU A 235 16.47 -12.05 -17.39
C GLU A 235 15.24 -12.12 -16.47
N PHE A 236 15.37 -11.59 -15.25
CA PHE A 236 14.19 -11.00 -14.60
C PHE A 236 13.77 -9.79 -15.45
N PRO A 237 12.48 -9.64 -15.82
CA PRO A 237 12.05 -8.70 -16.84
C PRO A 237 12.48 -7.29 -16.43
N LYS A 238 13.36 -6.71 -17.26
CA LYS A 238 13.87 -5.34 -17.11
C LYS A 238 12.71 -4.33 -17.03
N ASP A 239 11.57 -4.68 -17.62
CA ASP A 239 10.33 -3.92 -17.58
C ASP A 239 9.80 -3.70 -16.16
N LEU A 240 9.72 -4.72 -15.31
CA LEU A 240 9.22 -4.55 -13.94
C LEU A 240 10.13 -3.65 -13.10
N ARG A 241 11.45 -3.70 -13.35
CA ARG A 241 12.44 -2.83 -12.70
C ARG A 241 12.31 -1.38 -13.18
N ASN A 242 12.04 -1.17 -14.45
CA ASN A 242 11.82 0.16 -15.02
C ASN A 242 10.47 0.74 -14.58
N GLU A 243 9.41 -0.06 -14.54
CA GLU A 243 8.10 0.32 -14.00
C GLU A 243 8.16 0.67 -12.51
N ALA A 244 8.86 -0.13 -11.69
CA ALA A 244 9.06 0.19 -10.27
C ALA A 244 9.86 1.49 -10.07
N LYS A 245 10.87 1.75 -10.91
CA LYS A 245 11.59 3.03 -10.91
C LYS A 245 10.69 4.20 -11.29
N ILE A 246 9.82 4.03 -12.29
CA ILE A 246 8.85 5.03 -12.69
C ILE A 246 7.84 5.28 -11.56
N MET A 247 7.30 4.23 -10.92
CA MET A 247 6.34 4.34 -9.81
C MET A 247 6.92 5.03 -8.56
N LEU A 248 8.19 4.77 -8.23
CA LEU A 248 8.88 5.43 -7.12
C LEU A 248 9.32 6.87 -7.44
N ALA A 249 9.68 7.15 -8.70
CA ALA A 249 9.99 8.51 -9.15
C ALA A 249 8.73 9.38 -9.31
N TYR A 250 7.55 8.78 -9.45
CA TYR A 250 6.29 9.50 -9.67
C TYR A 250 5.87 10.35 -8.46
N VAL A 251 6.12 9.87 -7.23
CA VAL A 251 5.71 10.57 -5.99
C VAL A 251 6.47 11.88 -5.78
N PRO A 252 7.82 11.93 -5.87
CA PRO A 252 8.55 13.21 -5.83
C PRO A 252 8.20 14.14 -7.00
N HIS A 253 8.00 13.59 -8.21
CA HIS A 253 7.79 14.39 -9.41
C HIS A 253 6.41 15.07 -9.45
N LEU A 254 5.39 14.48 -8.81
CA LEU A 254 4.07 15.09 -8.62
C LEU A 254 4.09 16.21 -7.58
N ILE A 255 4.81 16.02 -6.47
CA ILE A 255 4.99 17.03 -5.41
C ILE A 255 5.72 18.26 -5.97
N GLN A 256 6.77 18.03 -6.76
CA GLN A 256 7.57 19.09 -7.36
C GLN A 256 6.82 19.85 -8.47
N ARG A 257 5.94 19.16 -9.20
CA ARG A 257 5.07 19.79 -10.21
C ARG A 257 3.94 20.60 -9.60
N TRP A 258 3.39 20.16 -8.45
CA TRP A 258 2.39 20.91 -7.68
C TRP A 258 2.96 22.21 -7.10
N GLN A 259 4.20 22.19 -6.59
CA GLN A 259 4.87 23.39 -6.06
C GLN A 259 5.12 24.47 -7.14
N LEU A 260 5.38 24.08 -8.39
CA LEU A 260 5.61 25.01 -9.51
C LEU A 260 4.32 25.62 -10.07
N THR A 261 3.16 25.00 -9.85
CA THR A 261 1.85 25.55 -10.25
C THR A 261 1.23 26.50 -9.22
N LEU A 262 1.82 26.61 -8.03
CA LEU A 262 1.38 27.50 -6.95
C LEU A 262 2.28 28.74 -6.77
N SER A 263 3.28 28.90 -7.64
CA SER A 263 4.12 30.09 -7.80
C SER A 263 3.80 30.80 -9.11
#